data_AF-A0A5C7MW88-F1
#
_entry.id   AF-A0A5C7MW88-F1
#
_cell.length_a   1.000
_cell.length_b   1.000
_cell.length_c   1.000
_cell.angle_alpha   90.00
_cell.angle_beta   90.00
_cell.angle_gamma   90.00
#
_symmetry.space_group_name_H-M   'P 1'
#
loop_
_entity.id
_entity.type
_entity.pdbx_description
1 polymer ?
#
loop_
_entity_poly.entity_id
_entity_poly.type
_entity_poly.pdbx_seq_one_letter_code
_entity_poly.pdbx_strand_id
1 'polypeptide(L)'
;MNMLVDQAHRLAQSHLEDTRPECWRHVCAVAAAAEQLTVRLDPASRAIVTAAAWLHDLGKAPMVRDTGFHALDGARFLARRGTFPADVIALVAHHTGAPSEAIEHGLHRQLARMGNPDPTQLALLSAADLICGPGGRVMTPAERIGDILHRYAPGHPVHRSVDRVGHALLGQAEMVVGAAMDQPERCRTCPPELVVPSRDGWHAYWSADAAAISARRAGGQGTVYVDPSAHTQATAAWLRPIAVDAANGQPLNWVQYRTQDRTRPDVVAETFDFRQVVAAATAGRGATVARRVFLTLDTVTDWQPLASPTRRDVAALLDQPAVPPPIACEQQHQTAL
;
A
#
# COMPACT_ATOMS: atom_id res chain seq x y z
N MET A 1 -4.36 -6.19 -19.98
CA MET A 1 -3.40 -7.11 -19.35
C MET A 1 -2.04 -6.43 -19.30
N ASN A 2 -1.38 -6.41 -18.14
CA ASN A 2 -0.11 -5.71 -17.97
C ASN A 2 1.06 -6.65 -18.31
N MET A 3 1.80 -6.37 -19.38
CA MET A 3 2.89 -7.23 -19.87
C MET A 3 3.92 -7.59 -18.79
N LEU A 4 4.20 -6.69 -17.84
CA LEU A 4 5.12 -6.93 -16.74
C LEU A 4 4.61 -8.03 -15.79
N VAL A 5 3.34 -7.94 -15.41
CA VAL A 5 2.68 -8.90 -14.50
C VAL A 5 2.58 -10.27 -15.17
N ASP A 6 2.21 -10.31 -16.45
CA ASP A 6 2.12 -11.56 -17.21
C ASP A 6 3.48 -12.25 -17.33
N GLN A 7 4.56 -11.48 -17.53
CA GLN A 7 5.93 -12.00 -17.56
C GLN A 7 6.35 -12.53 -16.19
N ALA A 8 6.03 -11.81 -15.11
CA ALA A 8 6.30 -12.24 -13.74
C ALA A 8 5.59 -13.56 -13.40
N HIS A 9 4.30 -13.64 -13.72
CA HIS A 9 3.48 -14.84 -13.55
C HIS A 9 4.09 -16.05 -14.27
N ARG A 10 4.37 -15.95 -15.57
CA ARG A 10 4.97 -17.05 -16.35
C ARG A 10 6.32 -17.49 -15.79
N LEU A 11 7.14 -16.55 -15.34
CA LEU A 11 8.44 -16.87 -14.76
C LEU A 11 8.27 -17.61 -13.42
N ALA A 12 7.40 -17.13 -12.54
CA ALA A 12 7.11 -17.78 -11.27
C ALA A 12 6.54 -19.20 -11.48
N GLN A 13 5.54 -19.33 -12.37
CA GLN A 13 4.92 -20.59 -12.71
C GLN A 13 5.94 -21.63 -13.18
N SER A 14 6.75 -21.27 -14.19
CA SER A 14 7.76 -22.18 -14.76
C SER A 14 8.85 -22.65 -13.77
N HIS A 15 9.04 -21.93 -12.65
CA HIS A 15 10.06 -22.29 -11.65
C HIS A 15 9.47 -22.95 -10.40
N LEU A 16 8.21 -22.67 -10.05
CA LEU A 16 7.62 -23.05 -8.77
C LEU A 16 6.49 -24.07 -8.87
N GLU A 17 5.72 -24.11 -9.95
CA GLU A 17 4.49 -24.92 -10.03
C GLU A 17 4.77 -26.41 -9.78
N ASP A 18 5.69 -26.99 -10.54
CA ASP A 18 6.04 -28.41 -10.40
C ASP A 18 7.05 -28.67 -9.27
N THR A 19 8.01 -27.76 -9.06
CA THR A 19 9.12 -28.00 -8.12
C THR A 19 8.76 -27.71 -6.66
N ARG A 20 7.81 -26.79 -6.43
CA ARG A 20 7.41 -26.29 -5.12
C ARG A 20 5.90 -25.95 -5.08
N PRO A 21 4.98 -26.92 -5.24
CA PRO A 21 3.54 -26.64 -5.42
C PRO A 21 2.88 -25.82 -4.29
N GLU A 22 3.32 -26.00 -3.04
CA GLU A 22 2.87 -25.18 -1.91
C GLU A 22 3.33 -23.73 -1.99
N CYS A 23 4.55 -23.50 -2.48
CA CYS A 23 5.11 -22.17 -2.71
C CYS A 23 4.39 -21.50 -3.87
N TRP A 24 4.07 -22.24 -4.93
CA TRP A 24 3.27 -21.75 -6.04
C TRP A 24 1.91 -21.25 -5.58
N ARG A 25 1.15 -22.06 -4.82
CA ARG A 25 -0.15 -21.64 -4.25
C ARG A 25 -0.02 -20.42 -3.35
N HIS A 26 1.05 -20.35 -2.55
CA HIS A 26 1.33 -19.17 -1.73
C HIS A 26 1.57 -17.93 -2.57
N VAL A 27 2.46 -18.00 -3.56
CA VAL A 27 2.76 -16.88 -4.47
C VAL A 27 1.52 -16.41 -5.25
N CYS A 28 0.67 -17.33 -5.71
CA CYS A 28 -0.62 -16.96 -6.33
C CYS A 28 -1.50 -16.13 -5.39
N ALA A 29 -1.61 -16.55 -4.12
CA ALA A 29 -2.40 -15.83 -3.12
C ALA A 29 -1.79 -14.46 -2.81
N VAL A 30 -0.46 -14.36 -2.67
CA VAL A 30 0.24 -13.09 -2.42
C VAL A 30 0.08 -12.13 -3.59
N ALA A 31 0.14 -12.61 -4.84
CA ALA A 31 -0.06 -11.79 -6.02
C ALA A 31 -1.50 -11.23 -6.11
N ALA A 32 -2.50 -12.07 -5.83
CA ALA A 32 -3.89 -11.62 -5.74
C ALA A 32 -4.09 -10.59 -4.62
N ALA A 33 -3.52 -10.83 -3.43
CA ALA A 33 -3.57 -9.91 -2.31
C ALA A 33 -2.90 -8.56 -2.63
N ALA A 34 -1.70 -8.59 -3.23
CA ALA A 34 -0.98 -7.40 -3.65
C ALA A 34 -1.78 -6.57 -4.67
N GLU A 35 -2.45 -7.23 -5.60
CA GLU A 35 -3.36 -6.58 -6.55
C GLU A 35 -4.55 -5.91 -5.83
N GLN A 36 -5.19 -6.59 -4.88
CA GLN A 36 -6.30 -6.04 -4.12
C GLN A 36 -5.91 -4.84 -3.24
N LEU A 37 -4.74 -4.90 -2.61
CA LEU A 37 -4.22 -3.81 -1.78
C LEU A 37 -3.84 -2.59 -2.63
N THR A 38 -3.11 -2.79 -3.72
CA THR A 38 -2.66 -1.70 -4.59
C THR A 38 -3.82 -1.00 -5.28
N VAL A 39 -4.85 -1.73 -5.71
CA VAL A 39 -6.05 -1.14 -6.30
C VAL A 39 -6.75 -0.16 -5.35
N ARG A 40 -6.71 -0.42 -4.04
CA ARG A 40 -7.39 0.41 -3.03
C ARG A 40 -6.52 1.55 -2.52
N LEU A 41 -5.21 1.33 -2.41
CA LEU A 41 -4.32 2.23 -1.66
C LEU A 41 -3.27 2.93 -2.52
N ASP A 42 -2.80 2.30 -3.59
CA ASP A 42 -1.78 2.88 -4.48
C ASP A 42 -1.89 2.28 -5.90
N PRO A 43 -2.89 2.71 -6.71
CA PRO A 43 -3.13 2.14 -8.03
C PRO A 43 -1.94 2.32 -8.99
N ALA A 44 -1.15 3.39 -8.82
CA ALA A 44 0.02 3.67 -9.63
C ALA A 44 1.10 2.59 -9.47
N SER A 45 1.22 2.02 -8.26
CA SER A 45 2.19 0.96 -7.96
C SER A 45 1.72 -0.46 -8.31
N ARG A 46 0.46 -0.65 -8.74
CA ARG A 46 -0.15 -1.98 -8.99
C ARG A 46 0.72 -2.88 -9.86
N ALA A 47 1.21 -2.35 -10.98
CA ALA A 47 2.06 -3.07 -11.92
C ALA A 47 3.32 -3.67 -11.26
N ILE A 48 4.06 -2.83 -10.54
CA ILE A 48 5.36 -3.15 -9.94
C ILE A 48 5.17 -4.09 -8.75
N VAL A 49 4.23 -3.79 -7.86
CA VAL A 49 4.00 -4.55 -6.63
C VAL A 49 3.41 -5.93 -6.94
N THR A 50 2.44 -6.04 -7.85
CA THR A 50 1.90 -7.36 -8.25
C THR A 50 2.95 -8.20 -8.97
N ALA A 51 3.80 -7.62 -9.82
CA ALA A 51 4.91 -8.34 -10.43
C ALA A 51 5.94 -8.82 -9.39
N ALA A 52 6.30 -7.98 -8.41
CA ALA A 52 7.16 -8.37 -7.31
C ALA A 52 6.52 -9.47 -6.44
N ALA A 53 5.21 -9.41 -6.20
CA ALA A 53 4.47 -10.43 -5.47
C ALA A 53 4.54 -11.82 -6.13
N TRP A 54 4.41 -11.89 -7.46
CA TRP A 54 4.65 -13.13 -8.22
C TRP A 54 6.07 -13.67 -8.05
N LEU A 55 7.07 -12.81 -7.79
CA LEU A 55 8.49 -13.16 -7.85
C LEU A 55 9.18 -13.19 -6.48
N HIS A 56 8.53 -12.73 -5.40
CA HIS A 56 9.17 -12.51 -4.10
C HIS A 56 9.82 -13.79 -3.55
N ASP A 57 9.18 -14.92 -3.81
CA ASP A 57 9.59 -16.24 -3.36
C ASP A 57 10.32 -17.08 -4.42
N LEU A 58 10.65 -16.48 -5.58
CA LEU A 58 11.31 -17.18 -6.70
C LEU A 58 12.65 -17.83 -6.28
N GLY A 59 13.36 -17.23 -5.32
CA GLY A 59 14.61 -17.79 -4.78
C GLY A 59 14.46 -19.12 -4.04
N LYS A 60 13.23 -19.57 -3.75
CA LYS A 60 12.95 -20.91 -3.20
C LYS A 60 13.00 -22.01 -4.26
N ALA A 61 12.98 -21.66 -5.55
CA ALA A 61 13.09 -22.63 -6.63
C ALA A 61 14.51 -23.24 -6.66
N PRO A 62 14.64 -24.58 -6.80
CA PRO A 62 15.96 -25.25 -6.78
C PRO A 62 16.97 -24.69 -7.80
N MET A 63 16.51 -24.27 -8.98
CA MET A 63 17.37 -23.71 -10.03
C MET A 63 17.80 -22.24 -9.79
N VAL A 64 17.19 -21.57 -8.81
CA VAL A 64 17.42 -20.15 -8.51
C VAL A 64 18.28 -19.99 -7.25
N ARG A 65 18.17 -20.94 -6.32
CA ARG A 65 18.90 -20.96 -5.05
C ARG A 65 20.41 -20.91 -5.28
N ASP A 66 21.09 -20.05 -4.53
CA ASP A 66 22.53 -19.77 -4.61
C ASP A 66 23.12 -19.74 -3.19
N THR A 67 22.70 -18.75 -2.39
CA THR A 67 23.19 -18.56 -1.01
C THR A 67 22.35 -19.29 0.05
N GLY A 68 21.12 -19.69 -0.29
CA GLY A 68 20.15 -20.25 0.66
C GLY A 68 19.28 -19.19 1.34
N PHE A 69 19.50 -17.91 1.06
CA PHE A 69 18.62 -16.81 1.45
C PHE A 69 17.76 -16.36 0.26
N HIS A 70 16.49 -16.77 0.24
CA HIS A 70 15.66 -16.75 -0.97
C HIS A 70 15.42 -15.35 -1.53
N ALA A 71 15.28 -14.33 -0.67
CA ALA A 71 15.08 -12.95 -1.13
C ALA A 71 16.26 -12.46 -1.98
N LEU A 72 17.49 -12.69 -1.51
CA LEU A 72 18.69 -12.32 -2.26
C LEU A 72 18.87 -13.18 -3.51
N ASP A 73 18.66 -14.49 -3.40
CA ASP A 73 18.85 -15.43 -4.51
C ASP A 73 17.90 -15.11 -5.67
N GLY A 74 16.62 -14.88 -5.37
CA GLY A 74 15.61 -14.45 -6.35
C GLY A 74 15.98 -13.13 -7.01
N ALA A 75 16.34 -12.13 -6.21
CA ALA A 75 16.69 -10.81 -6.75
C ALA A 75 17.95 -10.85 -7.64
N ARG A 76 18.99 -11.61 -7.26
CA ARG A 76 20.20 -11.82 -8.08
C ARG A 76 19.89 -12.52 -9.39
N PHE A 77 19.01 -13.53 -9.36
CA PHE A 77 18.58 -14.22 -10.56
C PHE A 77 17.85 -13.29 -11.54
N LEU A 78 16.94 -12.45 -11.03
CA LEU A 78 16.23 -11.46 -11.85
C LEU A 78 17.20 -10.40 -12.42
N ALA A 79 18.14 -9.91 -11.62
CA ALA A 79 19.15 -8.95 -12.08
C ALA A 79 20.02 -9.52 -13.20
N ARG A 80 20.44 -10.80 -13.10
CA ARG A 80 21.20 -11.47 -14.17
C ARG A 80 20.40 -11.64 -15.47
N ARG A 81 19.07 -11.82 -15.38
CA ARG A 81 18.21 -11.92 -16.56
C ARG A 81 18.02 -10.57 -17.27
N GLY A 82 18.00 -9.46 -16.53
CA GLY A 82 17.90 -8.12 -17.10
C GLY A 82 16.54 -7.79 -17.75
N THR A 83 15.49 -8.57 -17.47
CA THR A 83 14.17 -8.41 -18.10
C THR A 83 13.10 -7.80 -17.18
N PHE A 84 13.46 -7.43 -15.95
CA PHE A 84 12.56 -6.80 -14.98
C PHE A 84 13.12 -5.45 -14.52
N PRO A 85 12.25 -4.45 -14.22
CA PRO A 85 12.68 -3.16 -13.69
C PRO A 85 13.44 -3.29 -12.36
N ALA A 86 14.33 -2.33 -12.08
CA ALA A 86 15.09 -2.28 -10.84
C ALA A 86 14.17 -2.27 -9.59
N ASP A 87 13.03 -1.59 -9.66
CA ASP A 87 12.07 -1.50 -8.55
C ASP A 87 11.50 -2.89 -8.17
N VAL A 88 11.17 -3.73 -9.15
CA VAL A 88 10.72 -5.11 -8.90
C VAL A 88 11.82 -5.92 -8.23
N ILE A 89 13.07 -5.76 -8.69
CA ILE A 89 14.22 -6.48 -8.13
C ILE A 89 14.48 -6.04 -6.68
N ALA A 90 14.43 -4.74 -6.40
CA ALA A 90 14.59 -4.19 -5.06
C ALA A 90 13.49 -4.68 -4.12
N LEU A 91 12.23 -4.71 -4.58
CA LEU A 91 11.12 -5.27 -3.79
C LEU A 91 11.32 -6.75 -3.47
N VAL A 92 11.70 -7.57 -4.46
CA VAL A 92 12.01 -9.00 -4.25
C VAL A 92 13.17 -9.18 -3.26
N ALA A 93 14.20 -8.35 -3.31
CA ALA A 93 15.31 -8.43 -2.37
C ALA A 93 14.92 -8.04 -0.93
N HIS A 94 13.98 -7.11 -0.75
CA HIS A 94 13.74 -6.48 0.55
C HIS A 94 12.43 -6.90 1.24
N HIS A 95 11.62 -7.74 0.60
CA HIS A 95 10.29 -8.14 1.10
C HIS A 95 10.31 -8.70 2.53
N THR A 96 9.23 -8.44 3.27
CA THR A 96 8.88 -9.09 4.54
C THR A 96 10.03 -9.17 5.57
N GLY A 97 10.77 -8.08 5.73
CA GLY A 97 11.84 -8.00 6.74
C GLY A 97 13.16 -8.67 6.32
N ALA A 98 13.34 -9.01 5.04
CA ALA A 98 14.57 -9.56 4.48
C ALA A 98 15.87 -8.85 4.93
N PRO A 99 15.94 -7.52 5.11
CA PRO A 99 17.15 -6.88 5.65
C PRO A 99 17.60 -7.39 7.02
N SER A 100 16.66 -7.74 7.91
CA SER A 100 16.97 -8.32 9.22
C SER A 100 17.48 -9.77 9.07
N GLU A 101 16.91 -10.55 8.16
CA GLU A 101 17.36 -11.92 7.91
C GLU A 101 18.73 -11.95 7.21
N ALA A 102 19.01 -10.99 6.34
CA ALA A 102 20.32 -10.84 5.71
C ALA A 102 21.45 -10.58 6.72
N ILE A 103 21.16 -9.98 7.88
CA ILE A 103 22.13 -9.86 8.97
C ILE A 103 22.43 -11.25 9.55
N GLU A 104 21.39 -12.08 9.77
CA GLU A 104 21.54 -13.45 10.28
C GLU A 104 22.36 -14.35 9.35
N HIS A 105 22.27 -14.11 8.03
CA HIS A 105 23.06 -14.83 7.02
C HIS A 105 24.44 -14.19 6.75
N GLY A 106 24.75 -13.03 7.32
CA GLY A 106 25.97 -12.28 6.98
C GLY A 106 25.98 -11.68 5.56
N LEU A 107 24.82 -11.58 4.92
CA LEU A 107 24.62 -11.17 3.52
C LEU A 107 24.11 -9.73 3.36
N HIS A 108 23.94 -8.96 4.44
CA HIS A 108 23.41 -7.58 4.42
C HIS A 108 24.09 -6.64 3.39
N ARG A 109 25.41 -6.73 3.21
CA ARG A 109 26.14 -5.93 2.19
C ARG A 109 25.81 -6.33 0.76
N GLN A 110 25.53 -7.61 0.53
CA GLN A 110 25.12 -8.10 -0.78
C GLN A 110 23.68 -7.67 -1.07
N LEU A 111 22.80 -7.76 -0.06
CA LEU A 111 21.42 -7.29 -0.17
C LEU A 111 21.35 -5.80 -0.55
N ALA A 112 22.13 -4.95 0.13
CA ALA A 112 22.16 -3.51 -0.11
C ALA A 112 22.52 -3.11 -1.56
N ARG A 113 23.15 -4.00 -2.33
CA ARG A 113 23.48 -3.75 -3.75
C ARG A 113 22.28 -3.95 -4.69
N MET A 114 21.18 -4.52 -4.20
CA MET A 114 19.98 -4.77 -4.99
C MET A 114 19.07 -3.54 -5.13
N GLY A 115 19.48 -2.39 -4.57
CA GLY A 115 18.72 -1.14 -4.60
C GLY A 115 17.81 -0.98 -3.39
N ASN A 116 17.32 0.24 -3.17
CA ASN A 116 16.36 0.52 -2.10
C ASN A 116 14.95 0.56 -2.72
N PRO A 117 14.00 -0.27 -2.24
CA PRO A 117 12.63 -0.19 -2.74
C PRO A 117 11.94 1.08 -2.24
N ASP A 118 10.90 1.49 -2.97
CA ASP A 118 9.93 2.46 -2.47
C ASP A 118 9.27 1.93 -1.17
N PRO A 119 9.27 2.69 -0.06
CA PRO A 119 8.74 2.22 1.22
C PRO A 119 7.26 1.82 1.17
N THR A 120 6.44 2.52 0.36
CA THR A 120 5.02 2.20 0.21
C THR A 120 4.82 0.90 -0.55
N GLN A 121 5.53 0.73 -1.66
CA GLN A 121 5.51 -0.53 -2.42
C GLN A 121 5.96 -1.72 -1.56
N LEU A 122 7.00 -1.53 -0.75
CA LEU A 122 7.50 -2.57 0.16
C LEU A 122 6.49 -2.91 1.25
N ALA A 123 5.81 -1.90 1.82
CA ALA A 123 4.77 -2.10 2.82
C ALA A 123 3.58 -2.88 2.24
N LEU A 124 3.14 -2.54 1.02
CA LEU A 124 2.07 -3.25 0.31
C LEU A 124 2.43 -4.70 0.02
N LEU A 125 3.65 -4.96 -0.48
CA LEU A 125 4.13 -6.33 -0.72
C LEU A 125 4.24 -7.14 0.58
N SER A 126 4.80 -6.53 1.64
CA SER A 126 4.99 -7.21 2.93
C SER A 126 3.64 -7.51 3.59
N ALA A 127 2.66 -6.60 3.49
CA ALA A 127 1.31 -6.84 3.98
C ALA A 127 0.63 -7.99 3.21
N ALA A 128 0.76 -8.03 1.88
CA ALA A 128 0.23 -9.11 1.05
C ALA A 128 0.80 -10.48 1.43
N ASP A 129 2.12 -10.59 1.65
CA ASP A 129 2.76 -11.82 2.14
C ASP A 129 2.28 -12.18 3.56
N LEU A 130 2.15 -11.18 4.45
CA LEU A 130 1.76 -11.41 5.83
C LEU A 130 0.28 -11.79 6.02
N ILE A 131 -0.57 -11.63 5.01
CA ILE A 131 -1.96 -12.15 5.02
C ILE A 131 -2.13 -13.47 4.27
N CYS A 132 -1.04 -14.02 3.72
CA CYS A 132 -1.02 -15.28 2.98
C CYS A 132 -0.07 -16.29 3.65
N GLY A 133 -0.66 -17.30 4.28
CA GLY A 133 0.05 -18.42 4.87
C GLY A 133 0.59 -19.43 3.85
N PRO A 134 1.23 -20.51 4.34
CA PRO A 134 1.68 -21.62 3.51
C PRO A 134 0.53 -22.19 2.66
N GLY A 135 0.80 -22.47 1.40
CA GLY A 135 -0.19 -23.02 0.48
C GLY A 135 -1.32 -22.07 0.10
N GLY A 136 -1.18 -20.76 0.36
CA GLY A 136 -2.17 -19.73 0.02
C GLY A 136 -3.29 -19.54 1.04
N ARG A 137 -3.17 -20.10 2.24
CA ARG A 137 -4.18 -19.97 3.30
C ARG A 137 -4.31 -18.51 3.75
N VAL A 138 -5.51 -17.97 3.78
CA VAL A 138 -5.78 -16.63 4.34
C VAL A 138 -5.47 -16.61 5.84
N MET A 139 -4.69 -15.62 6.27
CA MET A 139 -4.29 -15.39 7.66
C MET A 139 -4.40 -13.91 8.01
N THR A 140 -4.51 -13.60 9.30
CA THR A 140 -4.18 -12.24 9.78
C THR A 140 -2.66 -12.05 9.87
N PRO A 141 -2.15 -10.81 9.85
CA PRO A 141 -0.72 -10.56 10.05
C PRO A 141 -0.18 -11.17 11.36
N ALA A 142 -0.94 -11.06 12.46
CA ALA A 142 -0.58 -11.65 13.74
C ALA A 142 -0.48 -13.19 13.68
N GLU A 143 -1.46 -13.84 13.04
CA GLU A 143 -1.44 -15.29 12.82
C GLU A 143 -0.21 -15.72 12.01
N ARG A 144 0.14 -14.94 10.99
CA ARG A 144 1.27 -15.25 10.11
C ARG A 144 2.62 -15.10 10.81
N ILE A 145 2.82 -14.05 11.59
CA ILE A 145 4.03 -13.88 12.41
C ILE A 145 4.14 -15.02 13.42
N GLY A 146 3.04 -15.37 14.11
CA GLY A 146 3.00 -16.50 15.03
C GLY A 146 3.32 -17.84 14.36
N ASP A 147 2.76 -18.11 13.18
CA ASP A 147 3.05 -19.31 12.37
C ASP A 147 4.54 -19.41 12.02
N ILE A 148 5.18 -18.31 11.63
CA ILE A 148 6.62 -18.30 11.32
C ILE A 148 7.44 -18.64 12.57
N LEU A 149 7.17 -18.00 13.71
CA LEU A 149 7.88 -18.26 14.97
C LEU A 149 7.65 -19.69 15.49
N HIS A 150 6.51 -20.29 15.18
CA HIS A 150 6.23 -21.68 15.52
C HIS A 150 6.95 -22.70 14.62
N ARG A 151 7.01 -22.46 13.29
CA ARG A 151 7.60 -23.39 12.32
C ARG A 151 9.13 -23.45 12.37
N TYR A 152 9.79 -22.36 12.75
CA TYR A 152 11.24 -22.28 12.83
C TYR A 152 11.71 -22.31 14.28
N ALA A 153 12.66 -23.19 14.61
CA ALA A 153 13.24 -23.22 15.95
C ALA A 153 13.94 -21.88 16.29
N PRO A 154 14.06 -21.49 17.58
CA PRO A 154 14.66 -20.22 17.99
C PRO A 154 16.09 -19.97 17.45
N GLY A 155 16.85 -21.04 17.18
CA GLY A 155 18.18 -20.96 16.59
C GLY A 155 18.21 -20.76 15.06
N HIS A 156 17.07 -20.71 14.38
CA HIS A 156 17.01 -20.55 12.92
C HIS A 156 17.08 -19.07 12.52
N PRO A 157 17.80 -18.68 11.44
CA PRO A 157 17.90 -17.30 10.95
C PRO A 157 16.55 -16.59 10.80
N VAL A 158 15.58 -17.25 10.16
CA VAL A 158 14.21 -16.73 9.99
C VAL A 158 13.55 -16.40 11.34
N HIS A 159 13.68 -17.28 12.35
CA HIS A 159 13.08 -17.05 13.66
C HIS A 159 13.69 -15.81 14.32
N ARG A 160 15.02 -15.72 14.41
CA ARG A 160 15.69 -14.57 15.02
C ARG A 160 15.42 -13.26 14.30
N SER A 161 15.30 -13.31 12.97
CA SER A 161 14.91 -12.15 12.18
C SER A 161 13.51 -11.67 12.55
N VAL A 162 12.51 -12.58 12.53
CA VAL A 162 11.11 -12.25 12.83
C VAL A 162 10.92 -11.90 14.29
N ASP A 163 11.64 -12.51 15.22
CA ASP A 163 11.62 -12.10 16.63
C ASP A 163 12.09 -10.64 16.80
N ARG A 164 13.14 -10.24 16.07
CA ARG A 164 13.67 -8.87 16.08
C ARG A 164 12.71 -7.83 15.50
N VAL A 165 12.11 -8.11 14.33
CA VAL A 165 11.35 -7.09 13.56
C VAL A 165 9.85 -7.36 13.47
N GLY A 166 9.36 -8.47 14.02
CA GLY A 166 7.98 -8.94 13.87
C GLY A 166 6.94 -7.96 14.39
N HIS A 167 7.23 -7.23 15.47
CA HIS A 167 6.35 -6.17 15.97
C HIS A 167 6.18 -5.01 14.98
N ALA A 168 7.25 -4.63 14.28
CA ALA A 168 7.22 -3.56 13.29
C ALA A 168 6.51 -4.02 12.01
N LEU A 169 6.79 -5.26 11.56
CA LEU A 169 6.08 -5.90 10.46
C LEU A 169 4.59 -6.03 10.73
N LEU A 170 4.22 -6.43 11.96
CA LEU A 170 2.83 -6.54 12.39
C LEU A 170 2.12 -5.19 12.32
N GLY A 171 2.70 -4.16 12.95
CA GLY A 171 2.11 -2.82 12.95
C GLY A 171 1.96 -2.24 11.54
N GLN A 172 2.95 -2.44 10.67
CA GLN A 172 2.87 -2.02 9.27
C GLN A 172 1.78 -2.77 8.50
N ALA A 173 1.72 -4.10 8.62
CA ALA A 173 0.75 -4.91 7.90
C ALA A 173 -0.68 -4.66 8.39
N GLU A 174 -0.91 -4.53 9.69
CA GLU A 174 -2.22 -4.17 10.22
C GLU A 174 -2.67 -2.78 9.76
N MET A 175 -1.75 -1.81 9.67
CA MET A 175 -2.04 -0.49 9.13
C MET A 175 -2.44 -0.56 7.64
N VAL A 176 -1.67 -1.29 6.82
CA VAL A 176 -1.98 -1.45 5.38
C VAL A 176 -3.32 -2.16 5.18
N VAL A 177 -3.55 -3.28 5.88
CA VAL A 177 -4.78 -4.07 5.73
C VAL A 177 -5.99 -3.32 6.29
N GLY A 178 -5.84 -2.71 7.47
CA GLY A 178 -6.88 -1.88 8.07
C GLY A 178 -7.25 -0.71 7.15
N ALA A 179 -6.25 -0.01 6.60
CA ALA A 179 -6.48 1.05 5.62
C ALA A 179 -7.22 0.54 4.37
N ALA A 180 -6.89 -0.66 3.86
CA ALA A 180 -7.55 -1.25 2.70
C ALA A 180 -9.00 -1.69 2.98
N MET A 181 -9.28 -2.25 4.15
CA MET A 181 -10.64 -2.60 4.60
C MET A 181 -11.52 -1.36 4.75
N ASP A 182 -10.88 -0.26 5.16
CA ASP A 182 -11.52 1.01 5.47
C ASP A 182 -11.72 1.90 4.25
N GLN A 183 -11.20 1.51 3.09
CA GLN A 183 -11.55 2.16 1.82
C GLN A 183 -13.01 1.82 1.47
N PRO A 184 -13.88 2.81 1.32
CA PRO A 184 -15.25 2.57 0.90
C PRO A 184 -15.26 1.89 -0.47
N GLU A 185 -16.17 0.92 -0.68
CA GLU A 185 -16.30 0.13 -1.94
C GLU A 185 -16.34 1.00 -3.21
N ARG A 186 -16.73 2.27 -3.06
CA ARG A 186 -16.67 3.30 -4.09
C ARG A 186 -16.28 4.63 -3.45
N CYS A 187 -14.98 4.87 -3.32
CA CYS A 187 -14.49 6.25 -3.26
C CYS A 187 -14.88 6.90 -4.60
N ARG A 188 -15.92 7.75 -4.60
CA ARG A 188 -16.47 8.30 -5.84
C ARG A 188 -15.47 9.23 -6.53
N THR A 189 -14.59 9.82 -5.73
CA THR A 189 -13.51 10.71 -6.14
C THR A 189 -12.36 10.51 -5.16
N CYS A 190 -11.13 10.30 -5.62
CA CYS A 190 -9.97 10.52 -4.76
C CYS A 190 -9.94 12.01 -4.41
N PRO A 191 -9.54 12.39 -3.19
CA PRO A 191 -9.41 13.79 -2.88
C PRO A 191 -8.41 14.41 -3.88
N PRO A 192 -8.81 15.48 -4.57
CA PRO A 192 -8.06 16.04 -5.69
C PRO A 192 -6.79 16.78 -5.26
N GLU A 193 -5.66 16.69 -5.99
CA GLU A 193 -4.41 17.45 -5.71
C GLU A 193 -4.60 18.98 -5.52
N LEU A 194 -5.68 19.58 -6.04
CA LEU A 194 -6.04 20.99 -5.82
C LEU A 194 -7.54 21.19 -6.12
N VAL A 195 -8.27 22.10 -5.49
CA VAL A 195 -9.61 22.55 -5.96
C VAL A 195 -9.75 24.05 -5.65
N VAL A 196 -10.43 24.82 -6.52
CA VAL A 196 -10.92 26.19 -6.23
C VAL A 196 -12.25 26.45 -6.98
N PRO A 197 -13.36 26.87 -6.32
CA PRO A 197 -14.59 27.28 -7.01
C PRO A 197 -15.07 28.73 -6.73
N SER A 198 -15.94 29.25 -7.62
CA SER A 198 -16.84 30.42 -7.46
C SER A 198 -17.97 30.27 -8.51
N ARG A 199 -19.24 30.64 -8.35
CA ARG A 199 -19.98 31.50 -7.41
C ARG A 199 -21.02 30.66 -6.64
N ASP A 200 -21.63 31.23 -5.59
CA ASP A 200 -22.67 30.65 -4.70
C ASP A 200 -22.22 30.14 -3.31
N GLY A 201 -21.05 30.60 -2.84
CA GLY A 201 -20.78 30.67 -1.41
C GLY A 201 -20.24 29.40 -0.75
N TRP A 202 -19.63 28.50 -1.52
CA TRP A 202 -18.78 27.40 -1.04
C TRP A 202 -17.34 27.53 -1.58
N HIS A 203 -16.32 27.35 -0.71
CA HIS A 203 -14.89 27.41 -1.07
C HIS A 203 -14.11 26.23 -0.50
N ALA A 204 -13.38 25.50 -1.35
CA ALA A 204 -12.41 24.47 -0.93
C ALA A 204 -11.03 24.73 -1.56
N TYR A 205 -9.95 24.42 -0.83
CA TYR A 205 -8.54 24.61 -1.20
C TYR A 205 -7.67 23.46 -0.64
N TRP A 206 -6.57 23.11 -1.33
CA TRP A 206 -5.55 22.11 -0.93
C TRP A 206 -4.12 22.69 -1.02
N SER A 207 -3.21 22.25 -0.14
CA SER A 207 -1.79 22.63 -0.11
C SER A 207 -0.91 21.66 -0.91
N ALA A 208 0.29 22.11 -1.32
CA ALA A 208 1.24 21.36 -2.16
C ALA A 208 1.83 20.09 -1.52
N ASP A 209 1.48 19.78 -0.27
CA ASP A 209 1.92 18.63 0.52
C ASP A 209 0.76 17.68 0.93
N ALA A 210 -0.43 17.83 0.32
CA ALA A 210 -1.59 16.94 0.52
C ALA A 210 -2.15 16.88 1.97
N ALA A 211 -1.89 17.90 2.80
CA ALA A 211 -2.17 17.86 4.24
C ALA A 211 -3.49 18.54 4.69
N ALA A 212 -4.18 19.37 3.89
CA ALA A 212 -5.28 20.21 4.42
C ALA A 212 -6.43 20.53 3.44
N ILE A 213 -7.71 20.33 3.85
CA ILE A 213 -8.96 20.70 3.14
C ILE A 213 -9.64 21.92 3.78
N SER A 214 -10.18 22.84 2.96
CA SER A 214 -11.08 23.93 3.40
C SER A 214 -12.53 23.73 2.91
N ALA A 215 -13.53 24.20 3.66
CA ALA A 215 -14.94 24.34 3.21
C ALA A 215 -15.59 25.52 3.95
N ARG A 216 -16.34 26.40 3.27
CA ARG A 216 -17.03 27.55 3.92
C ARG A 216 -18.37 27.83 3.27
N ARG A 217 -19.46 27.84 4.04
CA ARG A 217 -20.80 28.31 3.63
C ARG A 217 -20.94 29.82 3.90
N ALA A 218 -21.61 30.56 3.03
CA ALA A 218 -22.00 31.95 3.31
C ALA A 218 -22.86 32.03 4.61
N GLY A 219 -22.29 32.56 5.70
CA GLY A 219 -22.99 32.84 6.97
C GLY A 219 -22.58 32.03 8.21
N GLY A 220 -21.62 31.09 8.13
CA GLY A 220 -21.13 30.32 9.29
C GLY A 220 -19.64 30.58 9.61
N GLN A 221 -19.28 30.59 10.90
CA GLN A 221 -17.90 30.72 11.36
C GLN A 221 -17.15 29.37 11.37
N GLY A 222 -15.92 29.41 10.86
CA GLY A 222 -14.93 28.35 10.85
C GLY A 222 -13.84 28.75 9.85
N THR A 223 -12.66 29.13 10.33
CA THR A 223 -11.54 29.56 9.47
C THR A 223 -10.25 29.07 10.12
N VAL A 224 -9.42 28.36 9.36
CA VAL A 224 -8.02 28.06 9.71
C VAL A 224 -7.17 28.27 8.45
N TYR A 225 -5.92 28.72 8.60
CA TYR A 225 -5.24 29.71 7.73
C TYR A 225 -3.89 29.25 7.08
N VAL A 226 -3.53 29.91 5.93
CA VAL A 226 -2.20 30.20 5.23
C VAL A 226 -1.47 29.09 4.39
N ASP A 227 -0.63 29.26 3.33
CA ASP A 227 0.01 30.34 2.49
C ASP A 227 0.52 29.76 1.12
N PRO A 228 0.65 30.49 -0.03
CA PRO A 228 0.96 29.92 -1.36
C PRO A 228 2.33 30.32 -1.95
N SER A 229 3.15 29.32 -2.31
CA SER A 229 4.22 29.52 -3.29
C SER A 229 4.49 28.26 -4.12
N ALA A 230 3.70 28.03 -5.17
CA ALA A 230 4.15 27.69 -6.54
C ALA A 230 3.07 26.94 -7.39
N HIS A 231 2.96 27.34 -8.68
CA HIS A 231 2.47 26.58 -9.86
C HIS A 231 1.05 26.84 -10.47
N THR A 232 0.91 26.41 -11.74
CA THR A 232 0.20 27.06 -12.89
C THR A 232 -1.15 26.44 -13.34
N GLN A 233 -1.95 27.19 -14.12
CA GLN A 233 -3.36 26.97 -14.54
C GLN A 233 -3.78 25.63 -15.21
N ALA A 234 -2.88 24.81 -15.76
CA ALA A 234 -3.26 23.64 -16.58
C ALA A 234 -3.80 22.44 -15.79
N THR A 235 -3.46 22.31 -14.50
CA THR A 235 -3.88 21.21 -13.62
C THR A 235 -5.33 21.32 -13.14
N ALA A 236 -6.00 22.46 -13.31
CA ALA A 236 -7.31 22.76 -12.70
C ALA A 236 -8.55 22.10 -13.35
N ALA A 237 -8.43 21.42 -14.50
CA ALA A 237 -9.59 20.98 -15.27
C ALA A 237 -10.28 19.72 -14.71
N TRP A 238 -9.52 18.69 -14.34
CA TRP A 238 -10.06 17.43 -13.77
C TRP A 238 -10.61 17.60 -12.34
N LEU A 239 -10.23 18.71 -11.70
CA LEU A 239 -10.55 19.09 -10.33
C LEU A 239 -11.94 19.68 -10.19
N ARG A 240 -12.42 20.33 -11.25
CA ARG A 240 -13.67 21.09 -11.25
C ARG A 240 -14.92 20.21 -10.99
N PRO A 241 -15.08 19.01 -11.58
CA PRO A 241 -16.23 18.16 -11.27
C PRO A 241 -16.27 17.73 -9.81
N ILE A 242 -15.11 17.37 -9.24
CA ILE A 242 -14.98 16.94 -7.84
C ILE A 242 -15.33 18.08 -6.89
N ALA A 243 -14.86 19.30 -7.19
CA ALA A 243 -15.19 20.51 -6.46
C ALA A 243 -16.70 20.81 -6.46
N VAL A 244 -17.34 20.65 -7.61
CA VAL A 244 -18.77 20.90 -7.81
C VAL A 244 -19.59 19.87 -7.05
N ASP A 245 -19.23 18.60 -7.14
CA ASP A 245 -19.89 17.52 -6.37
C ASP A 245 -19.77 17.77 -4.86
N ALA A 246 -18.58 18.12 -4.37
CA ALA A 246 -18.35 18.47 -2.98
C ALA A 246 -19.18 19.67 -2.52
N ALA A 247 -19.21 20.75 -3.31
CA ALA A 247 -19.99 21.95 -3.02
C ALA A 247 -21.51 21.71 -3.07
N ASN A 248 -21.97 20.78 -3.89
CA ASN A 248 -23.37 20.36 -4.00
C ASN A 248 -23.78 19.34 -2.93
N GLY A 249 -22.91 19.05 -1.95
CA GLY A 249 -23.18 18.08 -0.89
C GLY A 249 -23.27 16.63 -1.37
N GLN A 250 -22.67 16.31 -2.52
CA GLN A 250 -22.61 14.94 -3.00
C GLN A 250 -21.72 14.08 -2.09
N PRO A 251 -22.00 12.76 -2.00
CA PRO A 251 -21.17 11.85 -1.23
C PRO A 251 -19.71 11.82 -1.73
N LEU A 252 -18.76 12.15 -0.84
CA LEU A 252 -17.33 12.19 -1.12
C LEU A 252 -16.64 10.87 -0.80
N ASN A 253 -16.92 10.33 0.39
CA ASN A 253 -16.29 9.13 0.93
C ASN A 253 -14.76 9.22 1.02
N TRP A 254 -14.20 10.42 1.25
CA TRP A 254 -12.75 10.60 1.37
C TRP A 254 -12.25 10.13 2.72
N VAL A 255 -11.14 9.39 2.73
CA VAL A 255 -10.49 8.91 3.95
C VAL A 255 -9.32 9.81 4.29
N GLN A 256 -9.32 10.40 5.48
CA GLN A 256 -8.15 11.08 6.03
C GLN A 256 -7.52 10.20 7.11
N TYR A 257 -6.19 10.19 7.16
CA TYR A 257 -5.40 9.53 8.17
C TYR A 257 -4.75 10.54 9.09
N ARG A 258 -4.56 10.12 10.34
CA ARG A 258 -3.79 10.82 11.36
C ARG A 258 -2.73 9.85 11.86
N THR A 259 -1.47 10.26 11.79
CA THR A 259 -0.35 9.54 12.40
C THR A 259 0.14 10.30 13.63
N GLN A 260 0.46 9.55 14.68
CA GLN A 260 0.99 10.12 15.92
C GLN A 260 2.14 9.25 16.41
N ASP A 261 3.29 9.86 16.66
CA ASP A 261 4.47 9.18 17.20
C ASP A 261 4.21 8.80 18.68
N ARG A 262 4.30 7.51 19.04
CA ARG A 262 4.12 7.09 20.44
C ARG A 262 5.15 7.69 21.38
N THR A 263 6.32 8.07 20.89
CA THR A 263 7.40 8.67 21.69
C THR A 263 7.29 10.19 21.77
N ARG A 264 6.52 10.81 20.87
CA ARG A 264 6.27 12.26 20.80
C ARG A 264 4.80 12.52 20.47
N PRO A 265 3.88 12.33 21.43
CA PRO A 265 2.44 12.42 21.20
C PRO A 265 1.97 13.84 20.82
N ASP A 266 2.78 14.86 21.05
CA ASP A 266 2.57 16.24 20.60
C ASP A 266 2.77 16.41 19.08
N VAL A 267 3.50 15.49 18.45
CA VAL A 267 3.73 15.49 17.00
C VAL A 267 2.64 14.66 16.32
N VAL A 268 1.68 15.36 15.72
CA VAL A 268 0.56 14.78 14.97
C VAL A 268 0.67 15.24 13.51
N ALA A 269 0.55 14.28 12.57
CA ALA A 269 0.42 14.58 11.15
C ALA A 269 -0.92 14.05 10.65
N GLU A 270 -1.60 14.84 9.82
CA GLU A 270 -2.84 14.44 9.16
C GLU A 270 -2.64 14.51 7.65
N THR A 271 -3.13 13.51 6.91
CA THR A 271 -2.91 13.40 5.47
C THR A 271 -4.01 12.59 4.80
N PHE A 272 -4.27 12.88 3.53
CA PHE A 272 -5.10 12.06 2.65
C PHE A 272 -4.28 11.11 1.78
N ASP A 273 -2.96 11.28 1.76
CA ASP A 273 -2.05 10.45 0.99
C ASP A 273 -1.58 9.26 1.84
N PHE A 274 -2.02 8.07 1.46
CA PHE A 274 -1.59 6.82 2.07
C PHE A 274 -0.06 6.65 2.06
N ARG A 275 0.64 7.15 1.04
CA ARG A 275 2.11 7.06 0.94
C ARG A 275 2.80 7.85 2.06
N GLN A 276 2.24 8.99 2.46
CA GLN A 276 2.73 9.76 3.61
C GLN A 276 2.47 9.06 4.94
N VAL A 277 1.35 8.32 5.06
CA VAL A 277 1.06 7.48 6.23
C VAL A 277 2.11 6.38 6.38
N VAL A 278 2.44 5.68 5.28
CA VAL A 278 3.48 4.64 5.30
C VAL A 278 4.83 5.24 5.66
N ALA A 279 5.20 6.40 5.08
CA ALA A 279 6.45 7.08 5.39
C ALA A 279 6.54 7.44 6.89
N ALA A 280 5.47 7.97 7.47
CA ALA A 280 5.41 8.29 8.90
C ALA A 280 5.48 7.03 9.77
N ALA A 281 4.74 5.98 9.42
CA ALA A 281 4.70 4.71 10.16
C ALA A 281 6.04 3.96 10.10
N THR A 282 6.82 4.15 9.03
CA THR A 282 8.14 3.52 8.85
C THR A 282 9.29 4.35 9.45
N ALA A 283 9.13 5.67 9.58
CA ALA A 283 10.11 6.56 10.21
C ALA A 283 10.09 6.51 11.76
N GLY A 284 8.96 6.16 12.37
CA GLY A 284 8.78 6.17 13.83
C GLY A 284 8.75 4.78 14.46
N ARG A 285 9.35 4.64 15.65
CA ARG A 285 9.19 3.44 16.50
C ARG A 285 7.79 3.46 17.12
N GLY A 286 6.81 2.92 16.38
CA GLY A 286 5.44 2.74 16.85
C GLY A 286 4.58 3.98 16.70
N ALA A 287 4.27 4.41 15.47
CA ALA A 287 3.21 5.39 15.27
C ALA A 287 1.83 4.73 15.48
N THR A 288 0.88 5.43 16.09
CA THR A 288 -0.54 5.07 15.98
C THR A 288 -1.11 5.71 14.73
N VAL A 289 -2.03 5.00 14.08
CA VAL A 289 -2.76 5.50 12.91
C VAL A 289 -4.25 5.48 13.21
N ALA A 290 -4.89 6.63 13.07
CA ALA A 290 -6.33 6.79 13.10
C ALA A 290 -6.81 7.28 11.74
N ARG A 291 -8.10 7.07 11.44
CA ARG A 291 -8.77 7.59 10.25
C ARG A 291 -10.05 8.32 10.59
N ARG A 292 -10.54 9.10 9.64
CA ARG A 292 -11.93 9.58 9.59
C ARG A 292 -12.40 9.63 8.14
N VAL A 293 -13.72 9.65 7.95
CA VAL A 293 -14.35 9.67 6.63
C VAL A 293 -15.12 10.97 6.44
N PHE A 294 -14.87 11.64 5.32
CA PHE A 294 -15.66 12.76 4.84
C PHE A 294 -16.78 12.18 3.98
N LEU A 295 -18.00 12.12 4.52
CA LEU A 295 -19.18 11.70 3.76
C LEU A 295 -19.64 12.84 2.86
N THR A 296 -19.60 14.06 3.36
CA THR A 296 -19.73 15.33 2.61
C THR A 296 -18.75 16.34 3.20
N LEU A 297 -18.68 17.57 2.67
CA LEU A 297 -17.88 18.64 3.30
C LEU A 297 -18.40 19.05 4.69
N ASP A 298 -19.70 18.86 4.95
CA ASP A 298 -20.35 19.21 6.23
C ASP A 298 -20.47 18.01 7.18
N THR A 299 -20.34 16.79 6.67
CA THR A 299 -20.51 15.55 7.44
C THR A 299 -19.20 14.76 7.46
N VAL A 300 -18.48 14.89 8.55
CA VAL A 300 -17.20 14.22 8.79
C VAL A 300 -17.31 13.35 10.04
N THR A 301 -16.85 12.10 9.96
CA THR A 301 -16.84 11.21 11.12
C THR A 301 -15.79 11.64 12.14
N ASP A 302 -15.96 11.23 13.39
CA ASP A 302 -14.89 11.32 14.38
C ASP A 302 -13.68 10.47 13.99
N TRP A 303 -12.53 10.78 14.58
CA TRP A 303 -11.32 9.98 14.44
C TRP A 303 -11.49 8.62 15.10
N GLN A 304 -11.16 7.56 14.37
CA GLN A 304 -11.20 6.18 14.84
C GLN A 304 -9.85 5.50 14.58
N PRO A 305 -9.32 4.71 15.51
CA PRO A 305 -8.13 3.88 15.24
C PRO A 305 -8.37 2.95 14.05
N LEU A 306 -7.33 2.66 13.26
CA LEU A 306 -7.42 1.56 12.30
C LEU A 306 -7.59 0.24 13.06
N ALA A 307 -8.64 -0.51 12.73
CA ALA A 307 -8.92 -1.77 13.39
C ALA A 307 -7.90 -2.84 12.96
N SER A 308 -7.43 -3.65 13.92
CA SER A 308 -6.68 -4.86 13.58
C SER A 308 -7.60 -5.84 12.84
N PRO A 309 -7.19 -6.39 11.69
CA PRO A 309 -8.05 -7.20 10.84
C PRO A 309 -8.33 -8.58 11.46
N THR A 310 -9.59 -9.02 11.42
CA THR A 310 -9.93 -10.44 11.65
C THR A 310 -9.69 -11.26 10.39
N ARG A 311 -9.58 -12.59 10.51
CA ARG A 311 -9.46 -13.46 9.33
C ARG A 311 -10.65 -13.32 8.37
N ARG A 312 -11.84 -13.04 8.89
CA ARG A 312 -13.03 -12.77 8.08
C ARG A 312 -12.88 -11.50 7.26
N ASP A 313 -12.31 -10.45 7.85
CA ASP A 313 -12.09 -9.18 7.17
C ASP A 313 -11.06 -9.33 6.04
N VAL A 314 -9.97 -10.05 6.31
CA VAL A 314 -8.96 -10.36 5.28
C VAL A 314 -9.58 -11.17 4.14
N ALA A 315 -10.37 -12.21 4.45
CA ALA A 315 -11.03 -13.00 3.42
C ALA A 315 -11.99 -12.15 2.57
N ALA A 316 -12.80 -11.30 3.21
CA ALA A 316 -13.70 -10.39 2.52
C ALA A 316 -12.96 -9.39 1.61
N LEU A 317 -11.81 -8.87 2.06
CA LEU A 317 -10.96 -7.99 1.25
C LEU A 317 -10.43 -8.69 -0.01
N LEU A 318 -10.07 -9.98 0.09
CA LEU A 318 -9.50 -10.77 -1.00
C LEU A 318 -10.55 -11.31 -1.97
N ASP A 319 -11.78 -11.57 -1.50
CA ASP A 319 -12.89 -12.06 -2.32
C ASP A 319 -13.58 -10.96 -3.15
N GLN A 320 -13.33 -9.69 -2.84
CA GLN A 320 -13.92 -8.58 -3.57
C GLN A 320 -13.32 -8.46 -4.98
N PRO A 321 -14.13 -8.21 -6.03
CA PRO A 321 -13.59 -7.85 -7.34
C PRO A 321 -12.74 -6.59 -7.18
N ALA A 322 -11.58 -6.53 -7.84
CA ALA A 322 -10.74 -5.34 -7.83
C ALA A 322 -11.60 -4.12 -8.15
N VAL A 323 -11.66 -3.15 -7.22
CA VAL A 323 -12.39 -1.91 -7.42
C VAL A 323 -11.85 -1.30 -8.71
N PRO A 324 -12.67 -1.09 -9.76
CA PRO A 324 -12.18 -0.42 -10.96
C PRO A 324 -11.60 0.92 -10.50
N PRO A 325 -10.44 1.36 -11.04
CA PRO A 325 -9.94 2.70 -10.74
C PRO A 325 -11.08 3.69 -10.93
N PRO A 326 -11.20 4.75 -10.09
CA PRO A 326 -12.23 5.76 -10.29
C PRO A 326 -12.16 6.14 -11.77
N ILE A 327 -13.30 5.98 -12.46
CA ILE A 327 -13.41 6.20 -13.90
C ILE A 327 -12.73 7.54 -14.16
N ALA A 328 -11.58 7.52 -14.83
CA ALA A 328 -10.98 8.75 -15.32
C ALA A 328 -12.11 9.44 -16.09
N CYS A 329 -12.47 10.65 -15.65
CA CYS A 329 -13.51 11.43 -16.28
C CYS A 329 -12.99 11.86 -17.67
N GLU A 330 -13.04 10.94 -18.63
CA GLU A 330 -12.65 11.19 -20.01
C GLU A 330 -13.69 10.61 -20.97
N GLN A 331 -14.25 11.54 -21.74
CA GLN A 331 -14.90 11.41 -23.03
C GLN A 331 -16.37 10.93 -23.07
N GLN A 332 -17.25 11.83 -22.64
CA GLN A 332 -18.53 12.05 -23.33
C GLN A 332 -18.50 13.42 -24.02
N HIS A 333 -17.84 13.50 -25.18
CA HIS A 333 -18.09 14.52 -26.19
C HIS A 333 -17.86 13.91 -27.57
N GLN A 334 -18.85 13.16 -28.05
CA GLN A 334 -19.08 12.96 -29.48
C GLN A 334 -20.51 12.47 -29.68
N THR A 335 -21.45 13.40 -29.63
CA THR A 335 -22.70 13.37 -30.42
C THR A 335 -23.34 14.76 -30.36
N ALA A 336 -23.01 15.59 -31.34
CA ALA A 336 -23.85 16.67 -31.85
C ALA A 336 -23.16 17.34 -33.06
N LEU A 337 -23.27 16.69 -34.21
CA LEU A 337 -23.50 17.34 -35.50
C LEU A 337 -24.60 16.55 -36.20
#